data_AF-A0A3M1MSC5-F1
#
_entry.id   AF-A0A3M1MSC5-F1
#
_cell.length_a   1.000
_cell.length_b   1.000
_cell.length_c   1.000
_cell.angle_alpha   90.00
_cell.angle_beta   90.00
_cell.angle_gamma   90.00
#
_symmetry.space_group_name_H-M   'P 1'
#
loop_
_entity.id
_entity.type
_entity.pdbx_description
1 polymer ?
#
loop_
_entity_poly.entity_id
_entity_poly.type
_entity_poly.pdbx_seq_one_letter_code
_entity_poly.pdbx_strand_id
1 'polypeptide(L)'
;MENPLDEIFSFAEHAYIRQQAEDALLRCLEQGTLFPVQMLVEDLVLSGAHSVGALNELLNEAESHHSQIQDDLQRVYLALQGRLESQYGVDLRTLAEDPLVLVSWPVGRFQRQLEAHAEADAIMDAILGARQTLEDLTARMHLLRAAMAYVEDWLWGMARQWMQESLPSLPGGASVPKTYIQ
;
A
#
# COMPACT_ATOMS: atom_id res chain seq x y z
N MET A 1 -12.63 -36.71 -13.16
CA MET A 1 -11.16 -36.84 -13.08
C MET A 1 -10.63 -35.56 -13.67
N GLU A 2 -10.20 -34.63 -12.80
CA GLU A 2 -9.48 -33.44 -13.23
C GLU A 2 -8.20 -33.88 -13.96
N ASN A 3 -7.93 -33.24 -15.09
CA ASN A 3 -6.78 -33.55 -15.92
C ASN A 3 -5.55 -32.93 -15.23
N PRO A 4 -4.50 -33.70 -14.89
CA PRO A 4 -3.32 -33.17 -14.22
C PRO A 4 -2.59 -32.08 -15.02
N LEU A 5 -2.84 -31.99 -16.33
CA LEU A 5 -2.37 -30.87 -17.14
C LEU A 5 -3.09 -29.56 -16.81
N ASP A 6 -4.38 -29.60 -16.52
CA ASP A 6 -5.18 -28.42 -16.19
C ASP A 6 -4.72 -27.82 -14.84
N GLU A 7 -4.32 -28.66 -13.88
CA GLU A 7 -3.71 -28.23 -12.61
C GLU A 7 -2.37 -27.52 -12.82
N ILE A 8 -1.50 -28.06 -13.70
CA ILE A 8 -0.20 -27.46 -14.01
C ILE A 8 -0.38 -26.12 -14.74
N PHE A 9 -1.31 -26.04 -15.70
CA PHE A 9 -1.58 -24.79 -16.42
C PHE A 9 -2.16 -23.71 -15.50
N SER A 10 -3.10 -24.08 -14.62
CA SER A 10 -3.64 -23.17 -13.60
C SER A 10 -2.55 -22.66 -12.65
N PHE A 11 -1.69 -23.55 -12.16
CA PHE A 11 -0.57 -23.16 -11.31
C PHE A 11 0.39 -22.18 -12.01
N ALA A 12 0.75 -22.47 -13.27
CA ALA A 12 1.64 -21.60 -14.04
C ALA A 12 1.01 -20.22 -14.33
N GLU A 13 -0.29 -20.18 -14.59
CA GLU A 13 -1.05 -18.94 -14.78
C GLU A 13 -1.06 -18.08 -13.51
N HIS A 14 -1.39 -18.67 -12.36
CA HIS A 14 -1.34 -17.98 -11.06
C HIS A 14 0.06 -17.43 -10.74
N ALA A 15 1.11 -18.22 -10.97
CA ALA A 15 2.48 -17.78 -10.74
C ALA A 15 2.87 -16.61 -11.64
N TYR A 16 2.46 -16.65 -12.91
CA TYR A 16 2.72 -15.57 -13.86
C TYR A 16 2.00 -14.28 -13.50
N ILE A 17 0.71 -14.36 -13.13
CA ILE A 17 -0.09 -13.21 -12.69
C ILE A 17 0.52 -12.58 -11.44
N ARG A 18 0.92 -13.40 -10.47
CA ARG A 18 1.57 -12.92 -9.25
C ARG A 18 2.87 -12.18 -9.56
N GLN A 19 3.69 -12.71 -10.46
CA GLN A 19 4.91 -12.04 -10.89
C GLN A 19 4.62 -10.68 -11.56
N GLN A 20 3.59 -10.59 -12.42
CA GLN A 20 3.19 -9.32 -13.02
C GLN A 20 2.73 -8.29 -11.97
N ALA A 21 1.99 -8.74 -10.96
CA ALA A 21 1.57 -7.90 -9.85
C ALA A 21 2.77 -7.36 -9.07
N GLU A 22 3.71 -8.24 -8.72
CA GLU A 22 4.97 -7.86 -8.05
C GLU A 22 5.75 -6.82 -8.87
N ASP A 23 5.94 -7.07 -10.17
CA ASP A 23 6.64 -6.16 -11.09
C ASP A 23 5.94 -4.79 -11.22
N ALA A 24 4.60 -4.76 -11.22
CA ALA A 24 3.84 -3.52 -11.27
C ALA A 24 3.97 -2.73 -9.96
N LEU A 25 3.87 -3.41 -8.80
CA LEU A 25 4.02 -2.79 -7.49
C LEU A 25 5.43 -2.26 -7.28
N LEU A 26 6.46 -3.02 -7.67
CA LEU A 26 7.86 -2.59 -7.57
C LEU A 26 8.09 -1.32 -8.39
N ARG A 27 7.61 -1.29 -9.65
CA ARG A 27 7.70 -0.09 -10.49
C ARG A 27 6.94 1.10 -9.90
N CYS A 28 5.80 0.88 -9.25
CA CYS A 28 5.10 1.95 -8.54
C CYS A 28 5.99 2.56 -7.45
N LEU A 29 6.58 1.70 -6.62
CA LEU A 29 7.46 2.12 -5.52
C LEU A 29 8.72 2.83 -6.00
N GLU A 30 9.33 2.36 -7.09
CA GLU A 30 10.52 2.97 -7.69
C GLU A 30 10.22 4.32 -8.34
N GLN A 31 9.07 4.45 -9.01
CA GLN A 31 8.69 5.67 -9.72
C GLN A 31 7.97 6.68 -8.83
N GLY A 32 7.47 6.26 -7.67
CA GLY A 32 6.65 7.08 -6.78
C GLY A 32 5.27 7.41 -7.38
N THR A 33 4.73 6.56 -8.26
CA THR A 33 3.45 6.80 -8.95
C THR A 33 2.58 5.55 -8.97
N LEU A 34 1.27 5.71 -9.14
CA LEU A 34 0.33 4.60 -9.29
C LEU A 34 0.25 4.05 -10.73
N PHE A 35 0.88 4.73 -11.68
CA PHE A 35 0.66 4.47 -13.11
C PHE A 35 0.91 3.02 -13.53
N PRO A 36 1.97 2.32 -13.08
CA PRO A 36 2.18 0.91 -13.43
C PRO A 36 1.05 -0.03 -12.97
N VAL A 37 0.50 0.20 -11.77
CA VAL A 37 -0.67 -0.55 -11.27
C VAL A 37 -1.91 -0.20 -12.07
N GLN A 38 -2.14 1.08 -12.37
CA GLN A 38 -3.30 1.51 -13.15
C GLN A 38 -3.32 0.84 -14.53
N MET A 39 -2.18 0.82 -15.22
CA MET A 39 -2.02 0.14 -16.51
C MET A 39 -2.31 -1.36 -16.41
N LEU A 40 -1.74 -2.05 -15.42
CA LEU A 40 -1.98 -3.49 -15.23
C LEU A 40 -3.46 -3.79 -14.99
N VAL A 41 -4.12 -2.99 -14.14
CA VAL A 41 -5.55 -3.17 -13.85
C VAL A 41 -6.40 -2.93 -15.09
N GLU A 42 -6.11 -1.90 -15.88
CA GLU A 42 -6.82 -1.63 -17.14
C GLU A 42 -6.66 -2.80 -18.12
N ASP A 43 -5.44 -3.31 -18.30
CA ASP A 43 -5.16 -4.46 -19.17
C ASP A 43 -5.90 -5.74 -18.71
N LEU A 44 -5.92 -5.98 -17.40
CA LEU A 44 -6.65 -7.11 -16.80
C LEU A 44 -8.15 -6.97 -17.04
N VAL A 45 -8.74 -5.81 -16.75
CA VAL A 45 -10.17 -5.57 -16.93
C VAL A 45 -10.58 -5.71 -18.41
N LEU A 46 -9.78 -5.22 -19.35
CA LEU A 46 -10.00 -5.39 -20.79
C LEU A 46 -9.96 -6.86 -21.22
N SER A 47 -9.25 -7.71 -20.48
CA SER A 47 -9.14 -9.16 -20.74
C SER A 47 -10.36 -9.97 -20.25
N GLY A 48 -11.31 -9.35 -19.53
CA GLY A 48 -12.62 -9.95 -19.19
C GLY A 48 -12.64 -10.81 -17.93
N ALA A 49 -13.46 -11.85 -17.89
CA ALA A 49 -13.89 -12.54 -16.65
C ALA A 49 -12.76 -13.18 -15.80
N HIS A 50 -11.60 -13.48 -16.37
CA HIS A 50 -10.44 -14.00 -15.63
C HIS A 50 -9.70 -12.92 -14.81
N SER A 51 -10.06 -11.64 -15.00
CA SER A 51 -9.45 -10.48 -14.33
C SER A 51 -9.67 -10.42 -12.83
N VAL A 52 -10.78 -10.95 -12.32
CA VAL A 52 -11.10 -10.87 -10.88
C VAL A 52 -10.08 -11.66 -10.05
N GLY A 53 -9.69 -12.84 -10.50
CA GLY A 53 -8.64 -13.63 -9.84
C GLY A 53 -7.32 -12.87 -9.83
N ALA A 54 -6.92 -12.31 -10.97
CA ALA A 54 -5.68 -11.55 -11.10
C ALA A 54 -5.65 -10.26 -10.26
N LEU A 55 -6.78 -9.57 -10.15
CA LEU A 55 -6.90 -8.37 -9.32
C LEU A 55 -6.85 -8.69 -7.83
N ASN A 56 -7.41 -9.84 -7.41
CA ASN A 56 -7.23 -10.32 -6.03
C ASN A 56 -5.78 -10.69 -5.74
N GLU A 57 -5.06 -11.34 -6.67
CA GLU A 57 -3.63 -11.61 -6.50
C GLU A 57 -2.81 -10.32 -6.38
N LEU A 58 -3.13 -9.30 -7.19
CA LEU A 58 -2.51 -7.97 -7.06
C LEU A 58 -2.78 -7.32 -5.70
N LEU A 59 -4.01 -7.42 -5.20
CA LEU A 59 -4.37 -6.91 -3.88
C LEU A 59 -3.60 -7.63 -2.77
N ASN A 60 -3.54 -8.97 -2.82
CA ASN A 60 -2.80 -9.78 -1.85
C ASN A 60 -1.30 -9.44 -1.83
N GLU A 61 -0.68 -9.25 -3.00
CA GLU A 61 0.73 -8.88 -3.09
C GLU A 61 0.97 -7.45 -2.55
N ALA A 62 0.04 -6.53 -2.82
CA ALA A 62 0.10 -5.18 -2.27
C ALA A 62 -0.04 -5.16 -0.73
N GLU A 63 -0.94 -5.98 -0.17
CA GLU A 63 -1.09 -6.16 1.28
C GLU A 63 0.16 -6.78 1.92
N SER A 64 0.76 -7.76 1.25
CA SER A 64 2.00 -8.39 1.71
C SER A 64 3.15 -7.39 1.76
N HIS A 65 3.35 -6.62 0.69
CA HIS A 65 4.34 -5.54 0.65
C HIS A 65 4.06 -4.44 1.67
N HIS A 66 2.79 -4.08 1.87
CA HIS A 66 2.38 -3.08 2.85
C HIS A 66 2.76 -3.52 4.28
N SER A 67 2.48 -4.78 4.61
CA SER A 67 2.82 -5.38 5.91
C SER A 67 4.33 -5.42 6.13
N GLN A 68 5.10 -5.81 5.11
CA GLN A 68 6.57 -5.83 5.16
C GLN A 68 7.16 -4.43 5.41
N ILE A 69 6.66 -3.41 4.70
CA ILE A 69 7.10 -2.01 4.89
C ILE A 69 6.75 -1.51 6.29
N GLN A 70 5.57 -1.87 6.81
CA GLN A 70 5.18 -1.52 8.18
C GLN A 70 6.14 -2.12 9.22
N ASP A 71 6.54 -3.39 9.04
CA ASP A 71 7.53 -4.04 9.91
C ASP A 71 8.90 -3.38 9.81
N ASP A 72 9.34 -3.03 8.61
CA ASP A 72 10.62 -2.35 8.38
C ASP A 72 10.64 -0.95 9.01
N LEU A 73 9.54 -0.22 8.89
CA LEU A 73 9.35 1.10 9.51
C LEU A 73 9.45 1.01 11.03
N GLN A 74 8.79 0.00 11.64
CA GLN A 74 8.91 -0.25 13.07
C GLN A 74 10.33 -0.66 13.47
N ARG A 75 11.02 -1.47 12.65
CA ARG A 75 12.40 -1.90 12.92
C ARG A 75 13.38 -0.71 12.92
N VAL A 76 13.28 0.18 11.93
CA VAL A 76 14.12 1.40 11.86
C VAL A 76 13.87 2.29 13.07
N TYR A 77 12.61 2.46 13.45
CA TYR A 77 12.23 3.25 14.61
C TYR A 77 12.79 2.68 15.92
N LEU A 78 12.65 1.38 16.16
CA LEU A 78 13.18 0.72 17.36
C LEU A 78 14.72 0.71 17.38
N ALA A 79 15.37 0.58 16.23
CA ALA A 79 16.82 0.68 16.14
C ALA A 79 17.32 2.09 16.50
N LEU A 80 16.61 3.13 16.04
CA LEU A 80 16.90 4.51 16.45
C LEU A 80 16.69 4.69 17.95
N GLN A 81 15.57 4.23 18.49
CA GLN A 81 15.27 4.28 19.93
C GLN A 81 16.40 3.62 20.73
N GLY A 82 16.77 2.38 20.41
CA GLY A 82 17.82 1.66 21.13
C GLY A 82 19.19 2.34 21.03
N ARG A 83 19.52 2.96 19.89
CA ARG A 83 20.75 3.75 19.74
C ARG A 83 20.73 4.99 20.64
N LEU A 84 19.61 5.72 20.68
CA LEU A 84 19.49 6.95 21.48
C LEU A 84 19.51 6.67 22.99
N GLU A 85 18.83 5.61 23.43
CA GLU A 85 18.82 5.19 24.82
C GLU A 85 20.21 4.71 25.28
N SER A 86 20.87 3.86 24.49
CA SER A 86 22.16 3.28 24.88
C SER A 86 23.33 4.25 24.85
N GLN A 87 23.33 5.21 23.91
CA GLN A 87 24.45 6.15 23.72
C GLN A 87 24.25 7.46 24.47
N TYR A 88 23.01 7.97 24.52
CA TYR A 88 22.72 9.32 25.00
C TYR A 88 21.76 9.35 26.20
N GLY A 89 21.21 8.20 26.61
CA GLY A 89 20.21 8.13 27.67
C GLY A 89 18.88 8.80 27.32
N VAL A 90 18.59 8.99 26.04
CA VAL A 90 17.39 9.67 25.54
C VAL A 90 16.34 8.64 25.17
N ASP A 91 15.18 8.69 25.83
CA ASP A 91 14.01 7.90 25.46
C ASP A 91 13.28 8.57 24.29
N LEU A 92 13.38 7.96 23.10
CA LEU A 92 12.73 8.46 21.89
C LEU A 92 11.21 8.57 22.05
N ARG A 93 10.57 7.72 22.87
CA ARG A 93 9.11 7.73 23.06
C ARG A 93 8.62 8.97 23.77
N THR A 94 9.48 9.61 24.56
CA THR A 94 9.18 10.92 25.17
C THR A 94 9.24 12.06 24.14
N LEU A 95 9.96 11.84 23.04
CA LEU A 95 10.07 12.79 21.94
C LEU A 95 8.97 12.51 20.92
N ALA A 96 8.88 11.32 20.35
CA ALA A 96 7.82 10.93 19.43
C ALA A 96 7.33 9.53 19.83
N GLU A 97 6.02 9.32 20.01
CA GLU A 97 5.51 8.01 20.42
C GLU A 97 5.57 6.98 19.29
N ASP A 98 5.43 7.46 18.05
CA ASP A 98 5.38 6.63 16.85
C ASP A 98 6.26 7.22 15.72
N PRO A 99 6.65 6.37 14.76
CA PRO A 99 7.48 6.78 13.62
C PRO A 99 6.85 7.82 12.69
N LEU A 100 5.52 7.86 12.54
CA LEU A 100 4.84 8.86 11.71
C LEU A 100 4.91 10.25 12.36
N VAL A 101 4.75 10.30 13.68
CA VAL A 101 4.96 11.51 14.48
C VAL A 101 6.38 12.01 14.30
N LEU A 102 7.38 11.12 14.38
CA LEU A 102 8.78 11.46 14.20
C LEU A 102 9.04 12.10 12.82
N VAL A 103 8.47 11.54 11.76
CA VAL A 103 8.59 12.06 10.38
C VAL A 103 7.87 13.39 10.20
N SER A 104 6.70 13.58 10.84
CA SER A 104 5.89 14.79 10.68
C SER A 104 6.45 16.03 11.38
N TRP A 105 7.38 15.86 12.33
CA TRP A 105 7.81 16.95 13.19
C TRP A 105 8.81 17.90 12.50
N PRO A 106 8.66 19.23 12.67
CA PRO A 106 9.67 20.18 12.21
C PRO A 106 10.99 19.96 12.95
N VAL A 107 12.12 20.08 12.25
CA VAL A 107 13.47 19.95 12.84
C VAL A 107 13.66 20.86 14.06
N GLY A 108 13.15 22.10 13.98
CA GLY A 108 13.23 23.07 15.08
C GLY A 108 12.50 22.64 16.37
N ARG A 109 11.55 21.70 16.29
CA ARG A 109 10.90 21.14 17.47
C ARG A 109 11.84 20.20 18.22
N PHE A 110 12.57 19.34 17.48
CA PHE A 110 13.58 18.47 18.08
C PHE A 110 14.72 19.27 18.68
N GLN A 111 15.20 20.30 17.98
CA GLN A 111 16.24 21.18 18.50
C GLN A 111 15.86 21.77 19.86
N ARG A 112 14.65 22.34 19.99
CA ARG A 112 14.18 22.90 21.27
C ARG A 112 14.08 21.88 22.40
N GLN A 113 13.71 20.63 22.10
CA GLN A 113 13.68 19.57 23.12
C GLN A 113 15.09 19.12 23.53
N LEU A 114 16.06 19.25 22.63
CA LEU A 114 17.44 18.81 22.86
C LEU A 114 18.37 19.95 23.32
N GLU A 115 17.92 21.20 23.36
CA GLU A 115 18.73 22.37 23.75
C GLU A 115 19.45 22.21 25.11
N ALA A 116 18.89 21.41 26.03
CA ALA A 116 19.47 21.13 27.33
C ALA A 116 20.45 19.94 27.36
N HIS A 117 20.57 19.19 26.26
CA HIS A 117 21.45 18.02 26.15
C HIS A 117 22.85 18.41 25.66
N ALA A 118 23.89 17.92 26.35
CA ALA A 118 25.28 18.19 25.98
C ALA A 118 25.66 17.64 24.59
N GLU A 119 24.95 16.62 24.12
CA GLU A 119 25.18 15.92 22.85
C GLU A 119 24.06 16.17 21.83
N ALA A 120 23.38 17.33 21.94
CA ALA A 120 22.23 17.69 21.11
C ALA A 120 22.49 17.50 19.60
N ASP A 121 23.65 17.94 19.11
CA ASP A 121 24.00 17.85 17.69
C ASP A 121 24.11 16.39 17.22
N ALA A 122 24.74 15.51 18.01
CA ALA A 122 24.90 14.10 17.67
C ALA A 122 23.55 13.36 17.70
N ILE A 123 22.69 13.68 18.66
CA ILE A 123 21.32 13.16 18.74
C ILE A 123 20.50 13.63 17.53
N MET A 124 20.63 14.91 17.16
CA MET A 124 19.96 15.46 15.99
C MET A 124 20.41 14.78 14.70
N ASP A 125 21.71 14.58 14.50
CA ASP A 125 22.24 13.86 13.34
C ASP A 125 21.73 12.41 13.29
N ALA A 126 21.66 11.74 14.43
CA ALA A 126 21.09 10.41 14.54
C ALA A 126 19.60 10.38 14.13
N ILE A 127 18.80 11.34 14.61
CA ILE A 127 17.38 11.46 14.26
C ILE A 127 17.20 11.78 12.78
N LEU A 128 17.92 12.77 12.25
CA LEU A 128 17.85 13.17 10.86
C LEU A 128 18.28 12.05 9.91
N GLY A 129 19.32 11.29 10.27
CA GLY A 129 19.75 10.13 9.50
C GLY A 129 18.70 9.02 9.42
N ALA A 130 17.93 8.79 10.48
CA ALA A 130 16.83 7.82 10.47
C ALA A 130 15.57 8.37 9.77
N ARG A 131 15.35 9.68 9.87
CA ARG A 131 14.16 10.36 9.33
C ARG A 131 14.01 10.16 7.83
N GLN A 132 15.08 10.29 7.04
CA GLN A 132 15.01 10.07 5.59
C GLN A 132 14.48 8.67 5.25
N THR A 133 15.00 7.63 5.93
CA THR A 133 14.54 6.26 5.72
C THR A 133 13.08 6.08 6.12
N LEU A 134 12.66 6.68 7.23
CA LEU A 134 11.28 6.62 7.68
C LEU A 134 10.32 7.39 6.74
N GLU A 135 10.75 8.52 6.18
CA GLU A 135 10.03 9.29 5.17
C GLU A 135 9.80 8.46 3.91
N ASP A 136 10.86 7.83 3.39
CA ASP A 136 10.79 6.96 2.22
C ASP A 136 9.83 5.77 2.45
N LEU A 137 9.96 5.08 3.59
CA LEU A 137 9.08 3.96 3.93
C LEU A 137 7.62 4.41 4.09
N THR A 138 7.39 5.57 4.72
CA THR A 138 6.05 6.15 4.89
C THR A 138 5.42 6.51 3.54
N ALA A 139 6.20 7.12 2.64
CA ALA A 139 5.73 7.45 1.29
C ALA A 139 5.35 6.19 0.49
N ARG A 140 6.20 5.16 0.52
CA ARG A 140 5.94 3.86 -0.12
C ARG A 140 4.68 3.19 0.46
N MET A 141 4.51 3.23 1.78
CA MET A 141 3.32 2.71 2.45
C MET A 141 2.04 3.43 1.97
N HIS A 142 2.07 4.76 1.84
CA HIS A 142 0.94 5.52 1.31
C HIS A 142 0.63 5.17 -0.15
N LEU A 143 1.66 4.98 -0.97
CA LEU A 143 1.48 4.60 -2.36
C LEU A 143 0.84 3.21 -2.49
N LEU A 144 1.28 2.23 -1.69
CA LEU A 144 0.63 0.91 -1.65
C LEU A 144 -0.82 1.00 -1.22
N ARG A 145 -1.15 1.80 -0.19
CA ARG A 145 -2.55 2.02 0.20
C ARG A 145 -3.41 2.59 -0.91
N ALA A 146 -2.86 3.53 -1.67
CA ALA A 146 -3.57 4.10 -2.80
C ALA A 146 -3.72 3.08 -3.96
N ALA A 147 -2.73 2.21 -4.17
CA ALA A 147 -2.82 1.10 -5.12
C ALA A 147 -3.90 0.09 -4.71
N MET A 148 -3.93 -0.33 -3.44
CA MET A 148 -4.95 -1.24 -2.89
C MET A 148 -6.35 -0.65 -3.08
N ALA A 149 -6.57 0.60 -2.67
CA ALA A 149 -7.86 1.27 -2.84
C ALA A 149 -8.31 1.35 -4.32
N TYR A 150 -7.38 1.60 -5.23
CA TYR A 150 -7.67 1.62 -6.66
C TYR A 150 -8.12 0.24 -7.18
N VAL A 151 -7.43 -0.83 -6.78
CA VAL A 151 -7.79 -2.20 -7.16
C VAL A 151 -9.14 -2.61 -6.57
N GLU A 152 -9.38 -2.29 -5.30
CA GLU A 152 -10.67 -2.53 -4.62
C GLU A 152 -11.83 -1.84 -5.34
N ASP A 153 -11.66 -0.58 -5.75
CA ASP A 153 -12.68 0.17 -6.48
C ASP A 153 -13.09 -0.54 -7.80
N TRP A 154 -12.11 -1.09 -8.53
CA TRP A 154 -12.36 -1.88 -9.73
C TRP A 154 -13.06 -3.20 -9.43
N LEU A 155 -12.63 -3.92 -8.39
CA LEU A 155 -13.29 -5.15 -7.92
C LEU A 155 -14.77 -4.88 -7.58
N TRP A 156 -15.06 -3.81 -6.84
CA TRP A 156 -16.43 -3.37 -6.55
C TRP A 156 -17.20 -2.92 -7.79
N GLY A 157 -16.54 -2.28 -8.75
CA GLY A 157 -17.11 -1.93 -10.05
C GLY A 157 -17.62 -3.16 -10.81
N MET A 158 -16.76 -4.16 -10.97
CA MET A 158 -17.10 -5.39 -11.69
C MET A 158 -18.16 -6.22 -10.95
N ALA A 159 -18.06 -6.34 -9.62
CA ALA A 159 -19.07 -7.04 -8.83
C ALA A 159 -20.47 -6.44 -9.02
N ARG A 160 -20.57 -5.10 -9.07
CA ARG A 160 -21.84 -4.40 -9.36
C ARG A 160 -22.36 -4.68 -10.75
N GLN A 161 -21.50 -4.63 -11.77
CA GLN A 161 -21.88 -4.95 -13.15
C GLN A 161 -22.41 -6.39 -13.26
N TRP A 162 -21.70 -7.34 -12.66
CA TRP A 162 -22.10 -8.75 -12.68
C TRP A 162 -23.46 -8.99 -12.01
N MET A 163 -23.73 -8.33 -10.88
CA MET A 163 -25.05 -8.39 -10.23
C MET A 163 -26.17 -7.81 -11.11
N GLN A 164 -25.91 -6.74 -11.86
CA GLN A 164 -26.89 -6.14 -12.78
C GLN A 164 -27.18 -7.04 -13.98
N GLU A 165 -26.16 -7.71 -14.52
CA GLU A 165 -26.30 -8.64 -15.66
C GLU A 165 -26.96 -9.96 -15.26
N SER A 166 -26.74 -10.42 -14.01
CA SER A 166 -27.31 -11.66 -13.48
C SER A 166 -28.77 -11.52 -13.04
N LEU A 167 -29.28 -10.30 -12.92
CA LEU A 167 -30.70 -10.03 -12.67
C LEU A 167 -31.50 -10.32 -13.97
N PRO A 168 -32.44 -11.28 -13.97
CA PRO A 168 -33.27 -11.52 -15.14
C PRO A 168 -34.04 -10.24 -15.45
N SER A 169 -33.94 -9.77 -16.70
CA SER A 169 -34.83 -8.72 -17.20
C SER A 169 -36.27 -9.18 -16.99
N LEU A 170 -36.99 -8.50 -16.09
CA LEU A 170 -38.41 -8.75 -15.88
C LEU A 170 -39.12 -8.61 -17.24
N PRO A 171 -39.90 -9.62 -17.68
CA PRO A 171 -40.65 -9.50 -18.92
C PRO A 171 -41.81 -8.55 -18.65
N GLY A 172 -41.63 -7.28 -19.00
CA GLY A 172 -42.67 -6.26 -18.88
C GLY A 172 -42.06 -4.88 -18.69
N GLY A 173 -42.08 -4.08 -19.76
CA GLY A 173 -41.66 -2.70 -19.70
C GLY A 173 -42.39 -1.92 -18.62
N ALA A 174 -41.67 -1.55 -17.56
CA ALA A 174 -42.04 -0.44 -16.70
C ALA A 174 -40.89 0.56 -16.80
N SER A 175 -41.11 1.62 -17.59
CA SER A 175 -40.29 2.81 -17.57
C SER A 175 -40.14 3.29 -16.13
N VAL A 176 -38.90 3.29 -15.62
CA VAL A 176 -38.57 3.98 -14.37
C VAL A 176 -38.90 5.46 -14.58
N PRO A 177 -39.74 6.10 -13.75
CA PRO A 177 -40.01 7.51 -13.88
C PRO A 177 -38.71 8.28 -13.66
N LYS A 178 -38.34 9.11 -14.63
CA LYS A 178 -37.28 10.11 -14.47
C LYS A 178 -37.69 11.07 -13.36
N THR A 179 -37.21 10.84 -12.14
CA THR A 179 -37.23 11.86 -11.10
C THR A 179 -36.20 12.92 -11.48
N TYR A 180 -36.68 13.96 -12.17
CA TYR A 180 -35.99 15.25 -12.21
C TYR A 180 -35.88 15.75 -10.77
N ILE A 181 -34.65 15.94 -10.30
CA ILE A 181 -34.38 16.83 -9.17
C ILE A 181 -33.80 18.10 -9.78
N GLN A 182 -34.59 19.18 -9.68
CA GLN A 182 -34.15 20.57 -9.85
C GLN A 182 -33.34 21.02 -8.64
#